data_AF-A0A661WSK0-F1
#
_entry.id   AF-A0A661WSK0-F1
#
_cell.length_a   1.000
_cell.length_b   1.000
_cell.length_c   1.000
_cell.angle_alpha   90.00
_cell.angle_beta   90.00
_cell.angle_gamma   90.00
#
_symmetry.space_group_name_H-M   'P 1'
#
loop_
_entity.id
_entity.type
_entity.pdbx_description
1 polymer ?
#
loop_
_entity_poly.entity_id
_entity_poly.type
_entity_poly.pdbx_seq_one_letter_code
_entity_poly.pdbx_strand_id
1 'polypeptide(L)'
;MTNISSFRNVITKQLTTYSLEKKRKTIDVPRGQKITLGEVEGHGCIKQLWLTFPGWFFTHWEPSAAVSQTILKTLILRIYWDGSDKPAVQCPIGDFFGNGLCEISNFASKYFGMASGGFFCKFPMPFKKGFKIEIENMDETIDTDIFMNVLYQIEDSPPENVGYFHTQFNTNISDGPTPAEIADINGNGHFAGCIVSMQSKDHNHFSCLEAPEYIYIDDDVEEPTIIGTGLEDYFLGGWYFREGEFVGELNGVPSKDSLNSSVVMYRVHDEDAIRFKKRLNFKFVNKLSTPKFLLPFAYSSAAFYYLDSPEGQCPDIPSREKLLCWYRIKNTDHQSIP
;
A
#
# COMPACT_ATOMS: atom_id res chain seq x y z
N MET A 1 -5.66 -24.98 3.94
CA MET A 1 -6.59 -23.82 4.06
C MET A 1 -7.61 -24.09 5.14
N THR A 2 -7.92 -23.09 5.96
CA THR A 2 -9.04 -23.13 6.91
C THR A 2 -10.34 -23.00 6.12
N ASN A 3 -11.22 -23.98 6.19
CA ASN A 3 -12.51 -23.95 5.50
C ASN A 3 -13.52 -23.12 6.33
N ILE A 4 -14.35 -22.31 5.67
CA ILE A 4 -15.41 -21.50 6.31
C ILE A 4 -16.41 -22.35 7.09
N SER A 5 -16.57 -23.63 6.75
CA SER A 5 -17.46 -24.57 7.46
C SER A 5 -16.86 -25.14 8.75
N SER A 6 -15.57 -24.93 9.03
CA SER A 6 -14.91 -25.46 10.21
C SER A 6 -15.16 -24.58 11.44
N PHE A 7 -15.62 -25.19 12.54
CA PHE A 7 -15.70 -24.50 13.83
C PHE A 7 -14.31 -24.13 14.34
N ARG A 8 -14.19 -22.91 14.88
CA ARG A 8 -12.97 -22.40 15.52
C ARG A 8 -13.33 -21.82 16.87
N ASN A 9 -12.50 -22.09 17.87
CA ASN A 9 -12.63 -21.47 19.19
C ASN A 9 -11.94 -20.10 19.18
N VAL A 10 -12.62 -19.09 18.63
CA VAL A 10 -12.13 -17.70 18.54
C VAL A 10 -13.28 -16.74 18.84
N ILE A 11 -12.96 -15.58 19.39
CA ILE A 11 -13.95 -14.52 19.66
C ILE A 11 -13.74 -13.37 18.68
N THR A 12 -14.73 -13.10 17.85
CA THR A 12 -14.71 -11.95 16.94
C THR A 12 -15.05 -10.66 17.68
N LYS A 13 -14.25 -9.63 17.46
CA LYS A 13 -14.43 -8.27 17.99
C LYS A 13 -14.27 -7.25 16.87
N GLN A 14 -14.68 -6.01 17.13
CA GLN A 14 -14.56 -4.91 16.19
C GLN A 14 -14.00 -3.66 16.89
N LEU A 15 -13.01 -3.03 16.26
CA LEU A 15 -12.58 -1.67 16.57
C LEU A 15 -13.20 -0.74 15.52
N THR A 16 -13.86 0.33 15.93
CA THR A 16 -14.57 1.25 15.03
C THR A 16 -14.42 2.70 15.48
N THR A 17 -14.47 3.63 14.54
CA THR A 17 -14.54 5.08 14.83
C THR A 17 -15.93 5.51 15.31
N TYR A 18 -16.93 4.62 15.28
CA TYR A 18 -18.26 4.95 15.78
C TYR A 18 -18.30 5.06 17.31
N SER A 19 -18.61 6.25 17.82
CA SER A 19 -18.84 6.50 19.24
C SER A 19 -20.32 6.35 19.57
N LEU A 20 -20.66 5.37 20.42
CA LEU A 20 -22.03 5.17 20.92
C LEU A 20 -22.53 6.37 21.74
N GLU A 21 -21.65 6.94 22.57
CA GLU A 21 -21.96 8.09 23.42
C GLU A 21 -22.23 9.34 22.59
N LYS A 22 -21.32 9.67 21.66
CA LYS A 22 -21.40 10.89 20.86
C LYS A 22 -22.31 10.74 19.62
N LYS A 23 -22.76 9.52 19.32
CA LYS A 23 -23.48 9.16 18.08
C LYS A 23 -22.75 9.66 16.82
N ARG A 24 -21.43 9.63 16.86
CA ARG A 24 -20.55 10.15 15.82
C ARG A 24 -19.86 9.00 15.11
N LYS A 25 -19.85 9.02 13.79
CA LYS A 25 -19.28 7.94 12.95
C LYS A 25 -17.78 8.07 12.71
N THR A 26 -17.24 9.28 12.85
CA THR A 26 -15.87 9.62 12.44
C THR A 26 -15.02 10.15 13.57
N ILE A 27 -13.71 10.10 13.36
CA ILE A 27 -12.71 10.81 14.15
C ILE A 27 -12.08 11.88 13.25
N ASP A 28 -12.03 13.13 13.72
CA ASP A 28 -11.35 14.22 13.00
C ASP A 28 -9.85 13.96 12.93
N VAL A 29 -9.26 14.26 11.77
CA VAL A 29 -7.82 14.31 11.58
C VAL A 29 -7.47 15.66 10.96
N PRO A 30 -7.31 16.70 11.80
CA PRO A 30 -6.93 18.03 11.34
C PRO A 30 -5.56 18.00 10.63
N ARG A 31 -5.34 18.94 9.72
CA ARG A 31 -4.08 19.11 9.00
C ARG A 31 -2.90 19.25 9.98
N GLY A 32 -1.79 18.62 9.64
CA GLY A 32 -0.57 18.60 10.46
C GLY A 32 -0.71 17.82 11.78
N GLN A 33 -1.83 17.13 12.03
CA GLN A 33 -2.04 16.33 13.23
C GLN A 33 -1.86 14.84 12.95
N LYS A 34 -1.45 14.14 14.02
CA LYS A 34 -1.37 12.68 14.09
C LYS A 34 -2.31 12.20 15.18
N ILE A 35 -3.25 11.33 14.82
CA ILE A 35 -4.36 10.92 15.66
C ILE A 35 -4.39 9.39 15.77
N THR A 36 -4.44 8.89 17.01
CA THR A 36 -4.72 7.48 17.29
C THR A 36 -6.20 7.20 17.06
N LEU A 37 -6.50 6.30 16.12
CA LEU A 37 -7.88 5.88 15.85
C LEU A 37 -8.35 4.80 16.82
N GLY A 38 -7.43 4.02 17.38
CA GLY A 38 -7.73 3.05 18.42
C GLY A 38 -6.59 2.10 18.74
N GLU A 39 -6.70 1.48 19.91
CA GLU A 39 -5.75 0.52 20.48
C GLU A 39 -6.52 -0.70 20.97
N VAL A 40 -5.94 -1.88 20.77
CA VAL A 40 -6.52 -3.16 21.20
C VAL A 40 -5.44 -3.97 21.90
N GLU A 41 -5.77 -4.49 23.08
CA GLU A 41 -4.94 -5.44 23.81
C GLU A 41 -5.39 -6.89 23.59
N GLY A 42 -4.45 -7.82 23.80
CA GLY A 42 -4.66 -9.27 23.71
C GLY A 42 -3.88 -9.90 22.55
N HIS A 43 -4.19 -11.14 22.21
CA HIS A 43 -3.58 -11.86 21.10
C HIS A 43 -4.61 -12.36 20.11
N GLY A 44 -4.28 -12.30 18.84
CA GLY A 44 -5.24 -12.59 17.80
C GLY A 44 -4.76 -12.23 16.42
N CYS A 45 -5.71 -11.95 15.54
CA CYS A 45 -5.43 -11.59 14.16
C CYS A 45 -6.50 -10.64 13.61
N ILE A 46 -6.07 -9.51 13.03
CA ILE A 46 -6.94 -8.68 12.19
C ILE A 46 -7.25 -9.47 10.92
N LYS A 47 -8.53 -9.57 10.59
CA LYS A 47 -9.05 -10.26 9.40
C LYS A 47 -9.52 -9.31 8.32
N GLN A 48 -9.95 -8.11 8.72
CA GLN A 48 -10.39 -7.09 7.79
C GLN A 48 -10.18 -5.70 8.40
N LEU A 49 -9.47 -4.85 7.68
CA LEU A 49 -9.40 -3.41 7.89
C LEU A 49 -10.24 -2.76 6.79
N TRP A 50 -11.21 -1.93 7.16
CA TRP A 50 -11.94 -1.07 6.25
C TRP A 50 -11.87 0.37 6.74
N LEU A 51 -11.69 1.31 5.82
CA LEU A 51 -11.80 2.74 6.10
C LEU A 51 -12.31 3.53 4.90
N THR A 52 -12.82 4.72 5.15
CA THR A 52 -13.08 5.74 4.13
C THR A 52 -12.92 7.13 4.74
N PHE A 53 -12.65 8.11 3.89
CA PHE A 53 -12.39 9.50 4.26
C PHE A 53 -12.67 10.41 3.07
N PRO A 54 -13.17 11.63 3.30
CA PRO A 54 -13.35 12.64 2.27
C PRO A 54 -12.06 13.42 2.00
N GLY A 55 -12.14 14.41 1.11
CA GLY A 55 -11.05 15.33 0.79
C GLY A 55 -10.46 15.10 -0.59
N TRP A 56 -10.42 13.85 -1.06
CA TRP A 56 -10.20 13.54 -2.49
C TRP A 56 -11.51 13.64 -3.29
N PHE A 57 -12.64 13.74 -2.59
CA PHE A 57 -13.95 14.14 -3.10
C PHE A 57 -14.64 15.08 -2.12
N PHE A 58 -15.80 15.62 -2.49
CA PHE A 58 -16.58 16.55 -1.66
C PHE A 58 -16.85 16.01 -0.26
N THR A 59 -16.34 16.72 0.76
CA THR A 59 -16.62 16.41 2.16
C THR A 59 -18.11 16.44 2.45
N HIS A 60 -18.64 15.30 2.88
CA HIS A 60 -20.06 15.11 3.19
C HIS A 60 -21.02 15.57 2.08
N TRP A 61 -20.61 15.44 0.81
CA TRP A 61 -21.39 15.83 -0.37
C TRP A 61 -21.70 17.33 -0.45
N GLU A 62 -20.90 18.16 0.23
CA GLU A 62 -20.96 19.62 0.13
C GLU A 62 -20.12 20.09 -1.08
N PRO A 63 -20.74 20.53 -2.20
CA PRO A 63 -19.99 20.86 -3.42
C PRO A 63 -19.05 22.05 -3.28
N SER A 64 -19.26 22.88 -2.25
CA SER A 64 -18.36 24.01 -1.93
C SER A 64 -17.18 23.61 -1.05
N ALA A 65 -17.13 22.38 -0.54
CA ALA A 65 -16.03 21.90 0.28
C ALA A 65 -14.72 21.84 -0.54
N ALA A 66 -13.62 22.22 0.10
CA ALA A 66 -12.30 22.11 -0.51
C ALA A 66 -11.95 20.65 -0.79
N VAL A 67 -11.41 20.39 -1.98
CA VAL A 67 -10.93 19.08 -2.42
C VAL A 67 -9.44 19.19 -2.72
N SER A 68 -8.68 18.22 -2.22
CA SER A 68 -7.26 18.03 -2.49
C SER A 68 -7.04 16.56 -2.84
N GLN A 69 -6.86 16.25 -4.13
CA GLN A 69 -6.52 14.88 -4.57
C GLN A 69 -5.24 14.37 -3.91
N THR A 70 -4.35 15.28 -3.50
CA THR A 70 -3.09 14.91 -2.85
C THR A 70 -3.27 14.25 -1.48
N ILE A 71 -4.47 14.34 -0.88
CA ILE A 71 -4.77 13.66 0.39
C ILE A 71 -4.59 12.14 0.31
N LEU A 72 -4.74 11.53 -0.86
CA LEU A 72 -4.43 10.12 -1.08
C LEU A 72 -2.94 9.81 -0.84
N LYS A 73 -2.04 10.77 -1.05
CA LYS A 73 -0.60 10.66 -0.83
C LYS A 73 -0.13 11.26 0.49
N THR A 74 -0.89 12.17 1.10
CA THR A 74 -0.49 12.90 2.30
C THR A 74 -1.20 12.46 3.57
N LEU A 75 -2.20 11.57 3.48
CA LEU A 75 -2.78 10.90 4.63
C LEU A 75 -2.04 9.58 4.89
N ILE A 76 -1.33 9.50 6.01
CA ILE A 76 -0.42 8.40 6.31
C ILE A 76 -1.08 7.43 7.29
N LEU A 77 -1.18 6.16 6.90
CA LEU A 77 -1.59 5.06 7.76
C LEU A 77 -0.39 4.52 8.53
N ARG A 78 -0.55 4.35 9.84
CA ARG A 78 0.40 3.63 10.69
C ARG A 78 -0.25 2.52 11.48
N ILE A 79 0.41 1.38 11.54
CA ILE A 79 0.01 0.25 12.38
C ILE A 79 1.21 -0.24 13.18
N TYR A 80 1.01 -0.41 14.49
CA TYR A 80 2.02 -0.87 15.44
C TYR A 80 1.56 -2.19 16.04
N TRP A 81 2.51 -3.11 16.23
CA TRP A 81 2.26 -4.41 16.86
C TRP A 81 2.91 -4.47 18.23
N ASP A 82 2.21 -5.07 19.18
CA ASP A 82 2.74 -5.55 20.45
C ASP A 82 3.54 -4.54 21.29
N GLY A 83 3.16 -3.27 21.20
CA GLY A 83 3.79 -2.17 21.93
C GLY A 83 5.12 -1.70 21.34
N SER A 84 5.43 -2.06 20.07
CA SER A 84 6.59 -1.53 19.36
C SER A 84 6.52 -0.01 19.22
N ASP A 85 7.65 0.67 19.45
CA ASP A 85 7.79 2.12 19.25
C ASP A 85 7.81 2.49 17.75
N LYS A 86 8.22 1.57 16.89
CA LYS A 86 8.28 1.77 15.44
C LYS A 86 7.09 1.10 14.74
N PRO A 87 6.40 1.81 13.81
CA PRO A 87 5.27 1.26 13.08
C PRO A 87 5.74 0.21 12.07
N ALA A 88 5.13 -0.98 12.12
CA ALA A 88 5.36 -2.04 11.14
C ALA A 88 4.73 -1.73 9.77
N VAL A 89 3.65 -0.95 9.77
CA VAL A 89 3.06 -0.37 8.57
C VAL A 89 3.18 1.14 8.68
N GLN A 90 3.82 1.78 7.72
CA GLN A 90 3.86 3.24 7.57
C GLN A 90 3.84 3.58 6.08
N CYS A 91 2.70 4.03 5.57
CA CYS A 91 2.47 4.21 4.14
C CYS A 91 1.36 5.25 3.89
N PRO A 92 1.44 6.07 2.83
CA PRO A 92 0.28 6.82 2.37
C PRO A 92 -0.91 5.87 2.09
N ILE A 93 -2.10 6.29 2.50
CA ILE A 93 -3.31 5.47 2.37
C ILE A 93 -3.59 5.12 0.90
N GLY A 94 -3.42 6.07 -0.02
CA GLY A 94 -3.56 5.85 -1.45
C GLY A 94 -2.65 4.71 -1.92
N ASP A 95 -1.35 4.77 -1.65
CA ASP A 95 -0.39 3.73 -2.02
C ASP A 95 -0.70 2.37 -1.42
N PHE A 96 -1.06 2.32 -0.14
CA PHE A 96 -1.39 1.08 0.56
C PHE A 96 -2.60 0.36 -0.08
N PHE A 97 -3.53 1.09 -0.70
CA PHE A 97 -4.74 0.55 -1.32
C PHE A 97 -4.78 0.64 -2.86
N GLY A 98 -3.66 0.95 -3.54
CA GLY A 98 -3.59 0.91 -5.01
C GLY A 98 -4.03 2.20 -5.72
N ASN A 99 -3.91 3.34 -5.06
CA ASN A 99 -4.30 4.67 -5.55
C ASN A 99 -3.15 5.69 -5.38
N GLY A 100 -1.91 5.26 -5.67
CA GLY A 100 -0.69 6.04 -5.44
C GLY A 100 -0.55 7.29 -6.34
N LEU A 101 -1.26 7.35 -7.47
CA LEU A 101 -1.18 8.47 -8.42
C LEU A 101 -2.04 9.69 -8.02
N CYS A 102 -2.57 9.72 -6.79
CA CYS A 102 -3.59 10.69 -6.38
C CYS A 102 -4.85 10.63 -7.27
N GLU A 103 -5.14 9.44 -7.77
CA GLU A 103 -6.29 9.13 -8.63
C GLU A 103 -6.93 7.87 -8.05
N ILE A 104 -8.25 7.91 -7.85
CA ILE A 104 -8.98 6.77 -7.34
C ILE A 104 -9.29 5.75 -8.44
N SER A 105 -9.19 4.47 -8.10
CA SER A 105 -9.52 3.34 -8.95
C SER A 105 -10.43 2.36 -8.20
N ASN A 106 -11.54 1.98 -8.82
CA ASN A 106 -12.46 1.00 -8.24
C ASN A 106 -12.02 -0.41 -8.65
N PHE A 107 -11.43 -1.15 -7.71
CA PHE A 107 -10.99 -2.53 -7.94
C PHE A 107 -10.98 -3.34 -6.65
N ALA A 108 -11.01 -4.66 -6.79
CA ALA A 108 -10.89 -5.59 -5.68
C ALA A 108 -9.94 -6.73 -6.01
N SER A 109 -8.77 -6.74 -5.35
CA SER A 109 -7.92 -7.93 -5.28
C SER A 109 -8.41 -8.87 -4.18
N LYS A 110 -7.76 -10.02 -4.03
CA LYS A 110 -7.99 -10.96 -2.93
C LYS A 110 -7.80 -10.30 -1.56
N TYR A 111 -6.77 -9.45 -1.45
CA TYR A 111 -6.32 -8.92 -0.16
C TYR A 111 -6.53 -7.43 0.04
N PHE A 112 -6.72 -6.62 -0.99
CA PHE A 112 -6.94 -5.18 -0.84
C PHE A 112 -7.66 -4.56 -2.03
N GLY A 113 -8.05 -3.31 -1.89
CA GLY A 113 -8.56 -2.51 -2.99
C GLY A 113 -9.42 -1.35 -2.48
N MET A 114 -10.19 -0.79 -3.41
CA MET A 114 -11.17 0.26 -3.12
C MET A 114 -12.46 -0.04 -3.87
N ALA A 115 -13.57 -0.08 -3.13
CA ALA A 115 -14.92 -0.26 -3.67
C ALA A 115 -15.75 0.99 -3.39
N SER A 116 -15.94 1.83 -4.42
CA SER A 116 -16.74 3.07 -4.36
C SER A 116 -16.33 3.99 -3.20
N GLY A 117 -15.02 4.24 -3.05
CA GLY A 117 -14.45 5.06 -1.97
C GLY A 117 -14.28 4.35 -0.62
N GLY A 118 -14.70 3.08 -0.51
CA GLY A 118 -14.41 2.22 0.64
C GLY A 118 -13.09 1.47 0.44
N PHE A 119 -12.05 1.84 1.17
CA PHE A 119 -10.75 1.20 1.15
C PHE A 119 -10.76 -0.03 2.06
N PHE A 120 -10.24 -1.16 1.60
CA PHE A 120 -10.21 -2.39 2.40
C PHE A 120 -8.89 -3.15 2.26
N CYS A 121 -8.50 -3.81 3.36
CA CYS A 121 -7.40 -4.74 3.42
C CYS A 121 -7.82 -5.98 4.22
N LYS A 122 -7.47 -7.15 3.70
CA LYS A 122 -7.82 -8.49 4.18
C LYS A 122 -6.57 -9.36 4.36
N PHE A 123 -5.37 -8.78 4.25
CA PHE A 123 -4.16 -9.49 4.69
C PHE A 123 -4.35 -9.89 6.16
N PRO A 124 -4.08 -11.14 6.53
CA PRO A 124 -4.08 -11.54 7.94
C PRO A 124 -3.01 -10.76 8.68
N MET A 125 -3.35 -10.06 9.78
CA MET A 125 -2.35 -9.34 10.58
C MET A 125 -2.36 -9.88 12.02
N PRO A 126 -1.56 -10.93 12.32
CA PRO A 126 -1.43 -11.49 13.65
C PRO A 126 -0.75 -10.53 14.63
N PHE A 127 -1.14 -10.60 15.90
CA PHE A 127 -0.55 -9.85 17.01
C PHE A 127 -0.58 -10.69 18.29
N LYS A 128 0.40 -10.53 19.20
CA LYS A 128 0.54 -11.37 20.41
C LYS A 128 0.27 -10.62 21.72
N LYS A 129 0.28 -9.29 21.70
CA LYS A 129 -0.01 -8.42 22.86
C LYS A 129 -1.01 -7.32 22.52
N GLY A 130 -1.06 -6.89 21.27
CA GLY A 130 -2.05 -5.91 20.83
C GLY A 130 -1.67 -5.21 19.53
N PHE A 131 -2.49 -4.25 19.13
CA PHE A 131 -2.19 -3.38 18.01
C PHE A 131 -2.69 -1.94 18.24
N LYS A 132 -2.05 -0.98 17.58
CA LYS A 132 -2.45 0.43 17.53
C LYS A 132 -2.54 0.89 16.08
N ILE A 133 -3.58 1.65 15.74
CA ILE A 133 -3.73 2.29 14.43
C ILE A 133 -3.73 3.81 14.60
N GLU A 134 -2.87 4.49 13.85
CA GLU A 134 -2.77 5.95 13.80
C GLU A 134 -2.89 6.45 12.37
N ILE A 135 -3.46 7.64 12.22
CA ILE A 135 -3.47 8.40 10.97
C ILE A 135 -2.79 9.74 11.18
N GLU A 136 -1.96 10.15 10.23
CA GLU A 136 -1.40 11.51 10.17
C GLU A 136 -1.84 12.21 8.89
N ASN A 137 -2.36 13.42 9.03
CA ASN A 137 -2.73 14.26 7.90
C ASN A 137 -1.60 15.24 7.59
N MET A 138 -0.84 14.97 6.53
CA MET A 138 0.22 15.86 6.01
C MET A 138 -0.28 16.77 4.88
N ASP A 139 -1.58 16.80 4.57
CA ASP A 139 -2.12 17.78 3.61
C ASP A 139 -2.01 19.19 4.20
N GLU A 140 -1.65 20.16 3.37
CA GLU A 140 -1.46 21.56 3.81
C GLU A 140 -2.77 22.36 3.75
N THR A 141 -3.74 21.87 2.97
CA THR A 141 -4.87 22.67 2.50
C THR A 141 -6.18 22.25 3.15
N ILE A 142 -6.34 20.98 3.51
CA ILE A 142 -7.60 20.44 4.03
C ILE A 142 -7.44 19.63 5.31
N ASP A 143 -8.43 19.80 6.18
CA ASP A 143 -8.70 18.86 7.28
C ASP A 143 -9.54 17.69 6.72
N THR A 144 -9.52 16.54 7.39
CA THR A 144 -10.35 15.39 7.01
C THR A 144 -10.87 14.67 8.25
N ASP A 145 -11.72 13.67 8.04
CA ASP A 145 -12.20 12.78 9.07
C ASP A 145 -12.21 11.32 8.58
N ILE A 146 -12.03 10.38 9.51
CA ILE A 146 -11.91 8.96 9.17
C ILE A 146 -13.13 8.20 9.67
N PHE A 147 -13.73 7.43 8.77
CA PHE A 147 -14.56 6.28 9.10
C PHE A 147 -13.69 5.03 9.08
N MET A 148 -13.70 4.21 10.14
CA MET A 148 -12.92 2.97 10.18
C MET A 148 -13.71 1.85 10.87
N ASN A 149 -13.54 0.63 10.35
CA ASN A 149 -13.99 -0.62 10.96
C ASN A 149 -12.90 -1.67 10.79
N VAL A 150 -12.42 -2.22 11.90
CA VAL A 150 -11.42 -3.28 11.96
C VAL A 150 -12.07 -4.51 12.59
N LEU A 151 -12.23 -5.57 11.81
CA LEU A 151 -12.68 -6.87 12.28
C LEU A 151 -11.46 -7.72 12.67
N TYR A 152 -11.42 -8.17 13.91
CA TYR A 152 -10.34 -8.98 14.43
C TYR A 152 -10.88 -10.13 15.29
N GLN A 153 -10.07 -11.17 15.41
CA GLN A 153 -10.40 -12.36 16.18
C GLN A 153 -9.38 -12.53 17.30
N ILE A 154 -9.87 -12.68 18.53
CA ILE A 154 -9.06 -13.03 19.70
C ILE A 154 -9.04 -14.56 19.82
N GLU A 155 -7.86 -15.10 20.09
CA GLU A 155 -7.61 -16.52 20.29
C GLU A 155 -7.34 -16.79 21.78
N ASP A 156 -7.37 -18.05 22.24
CA ASP A 156 -7.13 -18.41 23.66
C ASP A 156 -5.65 -18.46 24.04
N SER A 157 -4.78 -18.60 23.04
CA SER A 157 -3.32 -18.52 23.19
C SER A 157 -2.70 -17.65 22.10
N PRO A 158 -1.51 -17.08 22.32
CA PRO A 158 -0.80 -16.35 21.28
C PRO A 158 -0.58 -17.21 20.03
N PRO A 159 -0.80 -16.66 18.82
CA PRO A 159 -0.55 -17.40 17.58
C PRO A 159 0.91 -17.86 17.48
N GLU A 160 1.11 -19.15 17.22
CA GLU A 160 2.41 -19.76 16.99
C GLU A 160 2.75 -19.82 15.50
N ASN A 161 4.04 -19.77 15.15
CA ASN A 161 4.53 -19.86 13.76
C ASN A 161 3.89 -18.88 12.77
N VAL A 162 3.48 -17.70 13.25
CA VAL A 162 3.00 -16.59 12.44
C VAL A 162 4.03 -15.47 12.37
N GLY A 163 4.06 -14.75 11.25
CA GLY A 163 4.75 -13.48 11.13
C GLY A 163 3.81 -12.30 11.41
N TYR A 164 4.39 -11.15 11.75
CA TYR A 164 3.71 -9.86 11.80
C TYR A 164 3.63 -9.29 10.39
N PHE A 165 2.51 -8.66 10.04
CA PHE A 165 2.37 -7.98 8.76
C PHE A 165 3.13 -6.65 8.77
N HIS A 166 3.95 -6.41 7.76
CA HIS A 166 4.71 -5.18 7.58
C HIS A 166 4.43 -4.57 6.22
N THR A 167 4.75 -3.28 6.12
CA THR A 167 4.85 -2.59 4.84
C THR A 167 6.21 -1.89 4.76
N GLN A 168 6.71 -1.65 3.55
CA GLN A 168 7.78 -0.67 3.33
C GLN A 168 7.38 0.22 2.15
N PHE A 169 7.32 1.53 2.40
CA PHE A 169 6.98 2.52 1.40
C PHE A 169 8.24 3.14 0.81
N ASN A 170 8.31 3.25 -0.52
CA ASN A 170 9.38 3.93 -1.23
C ASN A 170 8.78 4.91 -2.25
N THR A 171 9.43 6.05 -2.49
CA THR A 171 9.08 6.96 -3.58
C THR A 171 10.28 7.77 -4.04
N ASN A 172 10.44 7.92 -5.34
CA ASN A 172 11.55 8.67 -5.91
C ASN A 172 11.28 9.10 -7.36
N ILE A 173 12.15 9.96 -7.87
CA ILE A 173 12.30 10.22 -9.31
C ILE A 173 13.58 9.51 -9.74
N SER A 174 13.45 8.65 -10.75
CA SER A 174 14.58 8.06 -11.47
C SER A 174 14.88 8.90 -12.70
N ASP A 175 16.17 9.03 -13.01
CA ASP A 175 16.67 9.57 -14.28
C ASP A 175 16.56 8.57 -15.45
N GLY A 176 16.01 7.37 -15.20
CA GLY A 176 15.90 6.25 -16.13
C GLY A 176 16.83 5.10 -15.73
N PRO A 177 18.15 5.31 -15.69
CA PRO A 177 19.12 4.31 -15.21
C PRO A 177 19.04 4.00 -13.72
N THR A 178 18.65 4.97 -12.87
CA THR A 178 18.52 4.74 -11.43
C THR A 178 17.44 3.68 -11.14
N PRO A 179 17.75 2.58 -10.42
CA PRO A 179 16.78 1.55 -10.10
C PRO A 179 15.56 2.06 -9.33
N ALA A 180 14.42 1.42 -9.54
CA ALA A 180 13.26 1.62 -8.68
C ALA A 180 13.35 0.65 -7.49
N GLU A 181 13.74 1.16 -6.32
CA GLU A 181 13.80 0.39 -5.07
C GLU A 181 12.40 0.06 -4.56
N ILE A 182 12.13 -1.22 -4.32
CA ILE A 182 10.83 -1.71 -3.85
C ILE A 182 10.91 -2.12 -2.39
N ALA A 183 11.92 -2.91 -2.03
CA ALA A 183 12.10 -3.42 -0.66
C ALA A 183 13.58 -3.61 -0.30
N ASP A 184 13.93 -3.26 0.92
CA ASP A 184 15.18 -3.61 1.61
C ASP A 184 14.82 -4.03 3.04
N ILE A 185 14.73 -5.35 3.24
CA ILE A 185 14.14 -5.97 4.43
C ILE A 185 15.22 -6.80 5.13
N ASN A 186 15.31 -6.68 6.45
CA ASN A 186 16.20 -7.48 7.28
C ASN A 186 15.39 -8.38 8.24
N GLY A 187 15.93 -9.55 8.58
CA GLY A 187 15.29 -10.54 9.43
C GLY A 187 14.83 -11.79 8.69
N ASN A 188 14.01 -12.60 9.33
CA ASN A 188 13.52 -13.87 8.80
C ASN A 188 12.02 -13.76 8.52
N GLY A 189 11.63 -14.10 7.29
CA GLY A 189 10.32 -13.74 6.81
C GLY A 189 10.03 -14.16 5.38
N HIS A 190 9.02 -13.52 4.81
CA HIS A 190 8.69 -13.67 3.40
C HIS A 190 8.04 -12.41 2.84
N PHE A 191 8.37 -12.11 1.59
CA PHE A 191 7.75 -11.07 0.80
C PHE A 191 6.43 -11.59 0.21
N ALA A 192 5.35 -10.83 0.42
CA ALA A 192 3.99 -11.21 0.09
C ALA A 192 3.42 -10.40 -1.09
N GLY A 193 4.19 -9.47 -1.66
CA GLY A 193 3.77 -8.71 -2.85
C GLY A 193 4.05 -7.23 -2.73
N CYS A 194 3.63 -6.49 -3.75
CA CYS A 194 3.71 -5.04 -3.76
C CYS A 194 2.65 -4.40 -4.64
N ILE A 195 2.46 -3.12 -4.40
CA ILE A 195 1.80 -2.18 -5.30
C ILE A 195 2.88 -1.23 -5.79
N VAL A 196 2.89 -0.93 -7.09
CA VAL A 196 3.82 0.02 -7.70
C VAL A 196 3.04 1.00 -8.57
N SER A 197 3.18 2.28 -8.27
CA SER A 197 2.67 3.38 -9.10
C SER A 197 3.85 4.02 -9.82
N MET A 198 3.70 4.25 -11.13
CA MET A 198 4.74 4.88 -11.94
C MET A 198 4.15 5.95 -12.85
N GLN A 199 4.95 6.97 -13.14
CA GLN A 199 4.63 7.98 -14.13
C GLN A 199 5.91 8.40 -14.87
N SER A 200 6.02 8.09 -16.15
CA SER A 200 7.13 8.56 -16.99
C SER A 200 7.11 10.08 -17.11
N LYS A 201 8.24 10.73 -17.31
CA LYS A 201 8.25 12.18 -17.58
C LYS A 201 7.56 12.51 -18.90
N ASP A 202 7.90 11.76 -19.93
CA ASP A 202 7.42 11.97 -21.30
C ASP A 202 6.02 11.37 -21.50
N HIS A 203 5.21 12.02 -22.31
CA HIS A 203 3.88 11.56 -22.70
C HIS A 203 3.95 10.39 -23.68
N ASN A 204 2.93 9.51 -23.65
CA ASN A 204 2.82 8.33 -24.52
C ASN A 204 4.04 7.38 -24.49
N HIS A 205 4.80 7.33 -23.39
CA HIS A 205 6.02 6.54 -23.28
C HIS A 205 6.10 5.76 -21.97
N PHE A 206 6.17 4.42 -22.03
CA PHE A 206 6.27 3.54 -20.85
C PHE A 206 7.59 2.76 -20.81
N SER A 207 8.72 3.40 -21.16
CA SER A 207 10.04 2.75 -21.12
C SER A 207 10.43 2.26 -19.73
N CYS A 208 9.89 2.87 -18.67
CA CYS A 208 10.10 2.38 -17.31
C CYS A 208 9.62 0.94 -17.12
N LEU A 209 8.69 0.46 -17.96
CA LEU A 209 8.21 -0.92 -17.88
C LEU A 209 9.24 -1.95 -18.40
N GLU A 210 10.26 -1.55 -19.15
CA GLU A 210 11.32 -2.47 -19.61
C GLU A 210 12.27 -2.95 -18.49
N ALA A 211 12.14 -2.43 -17.27
CA ALA A 211 13.06 -2.73 -16.18
C ALA A 211 12.73 -4.08 -15.51
N PRO A 212 13.49 -5.17 -15.73
CA PRO A 212 13.28 -6.43 -15.01
C PRO A 212 13.48 -6.30 -13.50
N GLU A 213 12.81 -7.15 -12.73
CA GLU A 213 13.04 -7.33 -11.30
C GLU A 213 14.40 -7.97 -11.03
N TYR A 214 15.06 -7.49 -9.99
CA TYR A 214 16.26 -8.06 -9.39
C TYR A 214 15.97 -8.28 -7.91
N ILE A 215 15.99 -9.53 -7.47
CA ILE A 215 15.73 -9.90 -6.08
C ILE A 215 16.94 -10.67 -5.53
N TYR A 216 17.51 -10.13 -4.46
CA TYR A 216 18.67 -10.63 -3.75
C TYR A 216 18.22 -11.21 -2.41
N ILE A 217 18.50 -12.48 -2.16
CA ILE A 217 18.03 -13.20 -0.97
C ILE A 217 19.21 -13.60 -0.09
N ASP A 218 19.10 -13.30 1.21
CA ASP A 218 20.05 -13.70 2.23
C ASP A 218 21.51 -13.30 1.92
N ASP A 219 22.36 -14.28 1.61
CA ASP A 219 23.79 -14.06 1.40
C ASP A 219 24.12 -13.63 -0.05
N ASP A 220 23.14 -13.69 -0.97
CA ASP A 220 23.33 -13.31 -2.38
C ASP A 220 23.36 -11.78 -2.53
N VAL A 221 24.56 -11.18 -2.64
CA VAL A 221 24.76 -9.72 -2.76
C VAL A 221 25.30 -9.26 -4.12
N GLU A 222 26.03 -10.12 -4.83
CA GLU A 222 26.68 -9.77 -6.11
C GLU A 222 25.75 -10.12 -7.29
N GLU A 223 25.18 -11.31 -7.27
CA GLU A 223 24.24 -11.80 -8.27
C GLU A 223 22.84 -11.94 -7.63
N PRO A 224 21.78 -11.48 -8.31
CA PRO A 224 20.42 -11.65 -7.82
C PRO A 224 20.00 -13.12 -7.90
N THR A 225 19.30 -13.59 -6.87
CA THR A 225 18.70 -14.93 -6.81
C THR A 225 17.55 -15.07 -7.82
N ILE A 226 16.80 -13.99 -8.07
CA ILE A 226 15.68 -13.95 -9.03
C ILE A 226 15.89 -12.76 -9.97
N ILE A 227 15.75 -13.03 -11.27
CA ILE A 227 15.79 -12.04 -12.35
C ILE A 227 14.59 -12.29 -13.26
N GLY A 228 13.84 -11.24 -13.59
CA GLY A 228 12.77 -11.32 -14.60
C GLY A 228 13.16 -10.75 -15.96
N THR A 229 12.14 -10.41 -16.74
CA THR A 229 12.29 -10.01 -18.15
C THR A 229 11.83 -8.59 -18.44
N GLY A 230 10.95 -8.04 -17.60
CA GLY A 230 10.38 -6.71 -17.72
C GLY A 230 9.54 -6.42 -16.49
N LEU A 231 9.32 -5.14 -16.20
CA LEU A 231 8.54 -4.70 -15.05
C LEU A 231 7.07 -5.13 -15.22
N GLU A 232 6.49 -4.97 -16.41
CA GLU A 232 5.12 -5.42 -16.65
C GLU A 232 4.99 -6.95 -16.56
N ASP A 233 6.05 -7.66 -16.94
CA ASP A 233 6.10 -9.12 -16.92
C ASP A 233 6.05 -9.63 -15.47
N TYR A 234 6.73 -8.95 -14.53
CA TYR A 234 6.63 -9.25 -13.10
C TYR A 234 5.18 -9.17 -12.60
N PHE A 235 4.37 -8.25 -13.12
CA PHE A 235 2.95 -8.11 -12.79
C PHE A 235 2.02 -9.03 -13.62
N LEU A 236 2.60 -10.02 -14.31
CA LEU A 236 1.94 -10.97 -15.23
C LEU A 236 1.20 -10.28 -16.38
N GLY A 237 1.71 -9.13 -16.79
CA GLY A 237 1.31 -8.44 -17.99
C GLY A 237 2.13 -8.87 -19.21
N GLY A 238 2.25 -7.92 -20.12
CA GLY A 238 3.08 -8.03 -21.32
C GLY A 238 2.75 -6.89 -22.27
N TRP A 239 3.69 -6.55 -23.15
CA TRP A 239 3.51 -5.52 -24.18
C TRP A 239 3.01 -4.19 -23.58
N TYR A 240 3.59 -3.73 -22.48
CA TYR A 240 3.22 -2.48 -21.79
C TYR A 240 1.72 -2.37 -21.43
N PHE A 241 1.06 -3.50 -21.19
CA PHE A 241 -0.39 -3.57 -20.93
C PHE A 241 -1.20 -2.89 -22.05
N ARG A 242 -0.87 -3.17 -23.32
CA ARG A 242 -1.45 -2.49 -24.49
C ARG A 242 -2.98 -2.39 -24.46
N GLU A 243 -3.66 -3.44 -24.04
CA GLU A 243 -5.13 -3.52 -23.99
C GLU A 243 -5.75 -2.82 -22.76
N GLY A 244 -4.92 -2.19 -21.92
CA GLY A 244 -5.37 -1.35 -20.81
C GLY A 244 -5.39 -2.06 -19.45
N GLU A 245 -6.32 -1.62 -18.62
CA GLU A 245 -6.50 -2.05 -17.23
C GLU A 245 -7.06 -3.46 -17.15
N PHE A 246 -6.69 -4.18 -16.10
CA PHE A 246 -7.30 -5.47 -15.74
C PHE A 246 -7.18 -5.70 -14.24
N VAL A 247 -8.07 -6.51 -13.67
CA VAL A 247 -8.11 -6.79 -12.23
C VAL A 247 -8.26 -8.30 -12.02
N GLY A 248 -7.21 -8.92 -11.49
CA GLY A 248 -7.21 -10.32 -11.06
C GLY A 248 -7.12 -10.43 -9.53
N GLU A 249 -7.34 -11.63 -8.99
CA GLU A 249 -7.29 -11.84 -7.54
C GLU A 249 -5.92 -11.51 -6.93
N LEU A 250 -4.84 -11.88 -7.62
CA LEU A 250 -3.48 -11.74 -7.12
C LEU A 250 -2.62 -10.75 -7.91
N ASN A 251 -3.06 -10.28 -9.07
CA ASN A 251 -2.33 -9.28 -9.85
C ASN A 251 -3.29 -8.42 -10.68
N GLY A 252 -2.85 -7.22 -11.05
CA GLY A 252 -3.69 -6.33 -11.84
C GLY A 252 -3.06 -4.97 -12.12
N VAL A 253 -3.72 -4.25 -13.01
CA VAL A 253 -3.45 -2.86 -13.40
C VAL A 253 -4.75 -2.08 -13.17
N PRO A 254 -5.02 -1.61 -11.95
CA PRO A 254 -6.26 -0.93 -11.62
C PRO A 254 -6.38 0.48 -12.21
N SER A 255 -5.25 1.09 -12.61
CA SER A 255 -5.23 2.38 -13.27
C SER A 255 -4.16 2.42 -14.35
N LYS A 256 -4.51 2.85 -15.57
CA LYS A 256 -3.54 3.13 -16.63
C LYS A 256 -3.98 4.30 -17.50
N ASP A 257 -3.09 5.28 -17.66
CA ASP A 257 -3.27 6.38 -18.60
C ASP A 257 -2.11 6.40 -19.59
N SER A 258 -2.38 5.99 -20.82
CA SER A 258 -1.36 5.96 -21.87
C SER A 258 -0.88 7.35 -22.28
N LEU A 259 -1.76 8.35 -22.31
CA LEU A 259 -1.42 9.71 -22.71
C LEU A 259 -0.51 10.36 -21.67
N ASN A 260 -0.83 10.20 -20.39
CA ASN A 260 -0.04 10.75 -19.29
C ASN A 260 1.07 9.81 -18.80
N SER A 261 1.19 8.62 -19.42
CA SER A 261 2.21 7.62 -19.14
C SER A 261 2.30 7.26 -17.67
N SER A 262 1.13 7.07 -17.05
CA SER A 262 0.99 6.68 -15.66
C SER A 262 0.29 5.34 -15.54
N VAL A 263 0.73 4.54 -14.57
CA VAL A 263 0.20 3.20 -14.34
C VAL A 263 0.31 2.84 -12.86
N VAL A 264 -0.71 2.18 -12.34
CA VAL A 264 -0.66 1.49 -11.04
C VAL A 264 -0.74 0.01 -11.31
N MET A 265 0.13 -0.75 -10.67
CA MET A 265 0.22 -2.20 -10.79
C MET A 265 0.23 -2.82 -9.40
N TYR A 266 -0.29 -4.03 -9.29
CA TYR A 266 -0.10 -4.84 -8.09
C TYR A 266 0.16 -6.30 -8.41
N ARG A 267 0.92 -6.94 -7.52
CA ARG A 267 1.07 -8.39 -7.44
C ARG A 267 1.14 -8.81 -5.98
N VAL A 268 0.41 -9.85 -5.65
CA VAL A 268 0.44 -10.54 -4.37
C VAL A 268 1.04 -11.92 -4.61
N HIS A 269 2.08 -12.23 -3.84
CA HIS A 269 2.61 -13.59 -3.75
C HIS A 269 1.90 -14.32 -2.63
N ASP A 270 1.07 -15.30 -2.99
CA ASP A 270 0.27 -16.08 -2.04
C ASP A 270 0.97 -17.43 -1.80
N GLU A 271 0.72 -18.42 -2.65
CA GLU A 271 1.41 -19.72 -2.60
C GLU A 271 2.88 -19.62 -3.06
N ASP A 272 3.24 -18.57 -3.79
CA ASP A 272 4.58 -18.30 -4.35
C ASP A 272 5.37 -17.23 -3.58
N ALA A 273 5.07 -17.03 -2.28
CA ALA A 273 5.79 -16.08 -1.42
C ALA A 273 7.31 -16.26 -1.44
N ILE A 274 8.05 -15.17 -1.58
CA ILE A 274 9.52 -15.18 -1.65
C ILE A 274 10.08 -15.18 -0.22
N ARG A 275 10.67 -16.30 0.18
CA ARG A 275 11.13 -16.54 1.56
C ARG A 275 12.60 -16.18 1.73
N PHE A 276 12.95 -15.67 2.91
CA PHE A 276 14.32 -15.29 3.27
C PHE A 276 14.56 -15.51 4.78
N LYS A 277 15.81 -15.74 5.16
CA LYS A 277 16.24 -16.01 6.55
C LYS A 277 16.99 -14.86 7.21
N LYS A 278 17.57 -13.97 6.42
CA LYS A 278 18.42 -12.87 6.89
C LYS A 278 18.01 -11.54 6.28
N ARG A 279 17.74 -11.51 4.97
CA ARG A 279 17.35 -10.28 4.27
C ARG A 279 16.76 -10.55 2.88
N LEU A 280 16.06 -9.54 2.36
CA LEU A 280 15.64 -9.47 0.97
C LEU A 280 15.81 -8.05 0.45
N ASN A 281 16.50 -7.88 -0.68
CA ASN A 281 16.52 -6.64 -1.43
C ASN A 281 15.85 -6.85 -2.80
N PHE A 282 14.88 -6.01 -3.13
CA PHE A 282 14.11 -6.06 -4.37
C PHE A 282 14.05 -4.67 -5.00
N LYS A 283 14.45 -4.61 -6.27
CA LYS A 283 14.39 -3.43 -7.13
C LYS A 283 14.13 -3.80 -8.59
N PHE A 284 13.60 -2.86 -9.37
CA PHE A 284 13.58 -2.95 -10.82
C PHE A 284 14.79 -2.23 -11.41
N VAL A 285 15.54 -2.91 -12.28
CA VAL A 285 16.82 -2.42 -12.81
C VAL A 285 16.79 -2.42 -14.33
N ASN A 286 16.88 -1.24 -14.94
CA ASN A 286 17.02 -1.13 -16.39
C ASN A 286 18.50 -1.06 -16.79
N LYS A 287 19.01 -2.13 -17.43
CA LYS A 287 20.39 -2.21 -17.94
C LYS A 287 20.49 -2.06 -19.46
N LEU A 288 19.40 -1.68 -20.14
CA LEU A 288 19.40 -1.50 -21.58
C LEU A 288 20.31 -0.33 -21.97
N SER A 289 21.07 -0.46 -23.05
CA SER A 289 22.00 0.59 -23.51
C SER A 289 21.34 1.60 -24.46
N THR A 290 20.11 1.35 -24.90
CA THR A 290 19.44 2.22 -25.89
C THR A 290 18.73 3.39 -25.17
N PRO A 291 19.07 4.66 -25.47
CA PRO A 291 18.58 5.81 -24.71
C PRO A 291 17.05 5.94 -24.61
N LYS A 292 16.30 5.52 -25.64
CA LYS A 292 14.83 5.57 -25.62
C LYS A 292 14.19 4.72 -24.51
N PHE A 293 14.92 3.75 -23.96
CA PHE A 293 14.45 2.90 -22.86
C PHE A 293 14.91 3.39 -21.48
N LEU A 294 15.78 4.41 -21.42
CA LEU A 294 16.32 4.97 -20.19
C LEU A 294 15.81 6.40 -19.97
N LEU A 295 14.49 6.57 -20.03
CA LEU A 295 13.86 7.89 -19.83
C LEU A 295 13.48 8.09 -18.36
N PRO A 296 13.51 9.33 -17.84
CA PRO A 296 13.13 9.63 -16.47
C PRO A 296 11.69 9.25 -16.14
N PHE A 297 11.46 8.79 -14.91
CA PHE A 297 10.14 8.45 -14.39
C PHE A 297 10.07 8.71 -12.89
N ALA A 298 8.89 9.02 -12.39
CA ALA A 298 8.56 9.04 -10.97
C ALA A 298 7.94 7.70 -10.58
N TYR A 299 8.18 7.25 -9.36
CA TYR A 299 7.51 6.06 -8.83
C TYR A 299 7.23 6.16 -7.32
N SER A 300 6.29 5.35 -6.89
CA SER A 300 6.10 4.99 -5.50
C SER A 300 5.70 3.53 -5.39
N SER A 301 6.04 2.89 -4.27
CA SER A 301 5.70 1.50 -4.01
C SER A 301 5.30 1.28 -2.56
N ALA A 302 4.40 0.32 -2.36
CA ALA A 302 4.11 -0.27 -1.07
C ALA A 302 4.43 -1.77 -1.15
N ALA A 303 5.54 -2.19 -0.53
CA ALA A 303 5.90 -3.60 -0.39
C ALA A 303 5.18 -4.19 0.82
N PHE A 304 4.63 -5.39 0.70
CA PHE A 304 3.97 -6.14 1.77
C PHE A 304 4.77 -7.39 2.10
N TYR A 305 5.01 -7.64 3.38
CA TYR A 305 5.81 -8.78 3.81
C TYR A 305 5.49 -9.16 5.26
N TYR A 306 5.98 -10.32 5.68
CA TYR A 306 5.87 -10.78 7.05
C TYR A 306 7.24 -11.03 7.65
N LEU A 307 7.42 -10.63 8.91
CA LEU A 307 8.62 -10.88 9.72
C LEU A 307 8.26 -11.58 11.03
N ASP A 308 9.24 -12.27 11.61
CA ASP A 308 9.13 -12.83 12.96
C ASP A 308 9.25 -11.78 14.10
N SER A 309 9.51 -10.52 13.75
CA SER A 309 9.58 -9.39 14.67
C SER A 309 8.39 -8.42 14.51
N PRO A 310 7.86 -7.86 15.62
CA PRO A 310 6.84 -6.81 15.57
C PRO A 310 7.42 -5.43 15.23
N GLU A 311 8.74 -5.24 15.38
CA GLU A 311 9.39 -3.93 15.19
C GLU A 311 9.45 -3.54 13.71
N GLY A 312 8.89 -2.37 13.39
CA GLY A 312 8.87 -1.86 12.02
C GLY A 312 10.24 -1.47 11.47
N GLN A 313 10.39 -1.67 10.15
CA GLN A 313 11.59 -1.34 9.37
C GLN A 313 11.31 -0.32 8.25
N CYS A 314 10.14 0.32 8.29
CA CYS A 314 9.83 1.42 7.38
C CYS A 314 10.84 2.56 7.55
N PRO A 315 11.40 3.09 6.45
CA PRO A 315 11.98 4.42 6.46
C PRO A 315 10.97 5.46 6.94
N ASP A 316 11.47 6.60 7.43
CA ASP A 316 10.61 7.74 7.72
C ASP A 316 9.85 8.19 6.47
N ILE A 317 8.60 8.61 6.67
CA ILE A 317 7.82 9.22 5.58
C ILE A 317 8.56 10.47 5.11
N PRO A 318 8.86 10.59 3.80
CA PRO A 318 9.60 11.73 3.29
C PRO A 318 8.72 12.99 3.30
N SER A 319 9.32 14.13 2.93
CA SER A 319 8.59 15.40 2.85
C SER A 319 7.41 15.31 1.88
N ARG A 320 6.41 16.19 2.07
CA ARG A 320 5.26 16.32 1.17
C ARG A 320 5.68 16.49 -0.30
N GLU A 321 6.67 17.36 -0.56
CA GLU A 321 7.22 17.55 -1.91
C GLU A 321 7.71 16.24 -2.52
N LYS A 322 8.38 15.41 -1.72
CA LYS A 322 8.88 14.11 -2.19
C LYS A 322 7.76 13.09 -2.40
N LEU A 323 6.74 13.07 -1.53
CA LEU A 323 5.53 12.26 -1.71
C LEU A 323 4.78 12.60 -3.00
N LEU A 324 4.83 13.87 -3.41
CA LEU A 324 4.15 14.41 -4.58
C LEU A 324 5.12 14.63 -5.75
N CYS A 325 6.14 13.78 -5.87
CA CYS A 325 7.15 13.87 -6.94
C CYS A 325 6.63 13.56 -8.36
N TRP A 326 5.32 13.37 -8.51
CA TRP A 326 4.64 13.17 -9.79
C TRP A 326 4.81 14.37 -10.72
N TYR A 327 5.10 14.10 -11.99
CA TYR A 327 5.15 15.13 -13.03
C TYR A 327 3.79 15.76 -13.30
N ARG A 328 2.71 14.99 -13.10
CA ARG A 328 1.33 15.38 -13.34
C ARG A 328 0.44 14.77 -12.27
N ILE A 329 -0.38 15.60 -11.63
CA ILE A 329 -1.46 15.18 -10.74
C ILE A 329 -2.76 15.55 -11.44
N LYS A 330 -3.63 14.56 -11.66
CA LYS A 330 -4.92 14.81 -12.28
C LYS A 330 -5.92 15.28 -11.24
N ASN A 331 -6.80 16.17 -11.65
CA ASN A 331 -8.02 16.41 -10.92
C ASN A 331 -9.07 15.43 -11.42
N THR A 332 -9.25 14.31 -10.71
CA THR A 332 -10.25 13.29 -11.03
C THR A 332 -11.37 13.32 -9.99
N ASP A 333 -12.29 14.27 -10.11
CA ASP A 333 -13.59 14.12 -9.48
C ASP A 333 -14.67 14.79 -10.33
N HIS A 334 -15.92 14.56 -9.93
CA HIS A 334 -17.21 15.17 -10.30
C HIS A 334 -18.20 14.16 -10.89
N GLN A 335 -18.36 12.97 -10.28
CA GLN A 335 -19.52 12.13 -10.60
C GLN A 335 -20.33 11.76 -9.36
N SER A 336 -21.46 12.48 -9.26
CA SER A 336 -22.67 12.22 -8.45
C SER A 336 -22.77 13.00 -7.14
N ILE A 337 -23.78 13.87 -7.07
CA ILE A 337 -24.42 14.27 -5.81
C ILE A 337 -25.46 13.16 -5.53
N PRO A 338 -25.46 12.51 -4.36
CA PRO A 338 -26.39 11.43 -4.02
C PRO A 338 -27.85 11.85 -3.97
#